data_AF-A0A354GKX7-F1
#
_entry.id   AF-A0A354GKX7-F1
#
_cell.length_a   1.000
_cell.length_b   1.000
_cell.length_c   1.000
_cell.angle_alpha   90.00
_cell.angle_beta   90.00
_cell.angle_gamma   90.00
#
_symmetry.space_group_name_H-M   'P 1'
#
loop_
_entity.id
_entity.type
_entity.pdbx_description
1 polymer ?
#
loop_
_entity_poly.entity_id
_entity_poly.type
_entity_poly.pdbx_seq_one_letter_code
_entity_poly.pdbx_strand_id
1 'polypeptide(L)' 'MVVRRQRERLGLSQEALANSAGIHRTYVSSIELGKVRVGLEVAKKVANALRIPLSKLIAEAEALGKK' A
#
# COMPACT_ATOMS: atom_id res chain seq x y z
N MET A 1 6.14 1.38 -7.40
CA MET A 1 5.12 1.86 -6.43
C MET A 1 5.39 1.25 -5.06
N VAL A 2 5.46 2.07 -4.00
CA VAL A 2 5.91 1.66 -2.64
C VAL A 2 5.10 0.50 -2.08
N VAL A 3 3.76 0.59 -2.18
CA VAL A 3 2.84 -0.44 -1.69
C VAL A 3 3.15 -1.80 -2.29
N ARG A 4 3.33 -1.86 -3.62
CA ARG A 4 3.69 -3.09 -4.33
C ARG A 4 5.01 -3.67 -3.86
N ARG A 5 6.05 -2.83 -3.72
CA ARG A 5 7.38 -3.25 -3.26
C ARG A 5 7.33 -3.85 -1.85
N GLN A 6 6.61 -3.20 -0.92
CA GLN A 6 6.47 -3.72 0.44
C GLN A 6 5.63 -5.00 0.48
N ARG A 7 4.58 -5.09 -0.34
CA ARG A 7 3.77 -6.31 -0.47
C ARG A 7 4.62 -7.50 -0.95
N GLU A 8 5.40 -7.30 -2.01
CA GLU A 8 6.26 -8.34 -2.59
C GLU A 8 7.36 -8.76 -1.62
N ARG A 9 7.92 -7.83 -0.82
CA ARG A 9 8.88 -8.14 0.26
C ARG A 9 8.31 -9.07 1.33
N LEU A 10 7.00 -9.01 1.57
CA LEU A 10 6.29 -9.90 2.49
C LEU A 10 5.80 -11.20 1.84
N GLY A 11 6.05 -11.41 0.55
CA GLY A 11 5.55 -12.57 -0.19
C GLY A 11 4.03 -12.61 -0.34
N LEU A 12 3.34 -11.48 -0.17
CA LEU A 12 1.87 -11.42 -0.21
C LEU A 12 1.35 -11.28 -1.64
N SER A 13 0.25 -11.98 -1.96
CA SER A 13 -0.56 -11.67 -3.14
C SER A 13 -1.35 -10.37 -2.93
N GLN A 14 -1.86 -9.75 -4.01
CA GLN A 14 -2.74 -8.58 -3.89
C GLN A 14 -4.00 -8.90 -3.08
N GLU A 15 -4.52 -10.13 -3.21
CA GLU A 15 -5.69 -10.60 -2.48
C GLU A 15 -5.40 -10.79 -0.99
N ALA A 16 -4.24 -11.34 -0.64
CA ALA A 16 -3.81 -11.44 0.76
C ALA A 16 -3.65 -10.06 1.41
N LEU A 17 -3.08 -9.09 0.70
CA LEU A 17 -3.00 -7.71 1.17
C LEU A 17 -4.38 -7.07 1.35
N ALA A 18 -5.29 -7.26 0.38
CA ALA A 18 -6.65 -6.74 0.44
C ALA A 18 -7.41 -7.28 1.66
N ASN A 19 -7.36 -8.60 1.86
CA ASN A 19 -8.00 -9.27 2.99
C ASN A 19 -7.45 -8.76 4.32
N SER A 20 -6.12 -8.64 4.45
CA SER A 20 -5.50 -8.12 5.68
C SER A 20 -5.79 -6.64 5.92
N ALA A 21 -5.97 -5.84 4.87
CA ALA A 21 -6.29 -4.41 4.99
C ALA A 21 -7.80 -4.15 5.09
N GLY A 22 -8.65 -5.18 4.94
CA GLY A 22 -10.10 -5.03 4.92
C GLY A 22 -10.61 -4.15 3.76
N ILE A 23 -9.99 -4.28 2.58
CA ILE A 23 -10.37 -3.54 1.36
C ILE A 23 -10.47 -4.47 0.16
N HIS A 24 -11.15 -4.04 -0.90
CA HIS A 24 -11.34 -4.84 -2.10
C HIS A 24 -10.01 -5.03 -2.88
N ARG A 25 -9.77 -6.24 -3.41
CA ARG A 25 -8.55 -6.56 -4.20
C ARG A 25 -8.34 -5.61 -5.39
N THR A 26 -9.41 -5.22 -6.08
CA THR A 26 -9.33 -4.26 -7.20
C THR A 26 -8.88 -2.87 -6.74
N TYR A 27 -9.19 -2.50 -5.49
CA TYR A 27 -8.72 -1.24 -4.91
C TYR A 27 -7.23 -1.32 -4.62
N VAL A 28 -6.72 -2.43 -4.06
CA VAL A 28 -5.27 -2.69 -3.92
C VAL A 28 -4.55 -2.55 -5.26
N SER A 29 -5.06 -3.18 -6.33
CA SER A 29 -4.49 -3.06 -7.67
C SER A 29 -4.45 -1.59 -8.15
N SER A 30 -5.54 -0.85 -7.95
CA SER A 30 -5.61 0.57 -8.31
C SER A 30 -4.61 1.43 -7.53
N ILE A 31 -4.40 1.14 -6.25
CA ILE A 31 -3.38 1.79 -5.40
C ILE A 31 -1.98 1.47 -5.93
N GLU A 32 -1.68 0.20 -6.24
CA GLU A 32 -0.37 -0.23 -6.76
C GLU A 32 -0.06 0.32 -8.15
N LEU A 33 -1.09 0.68 -8.92
CA LEU A 33 -0.98 1.34 -10.23
C LEU A 33 -1.01 2.87 -10.14
N GLY A 34 -1.25 3.45 -8.96
CA GLY A 34 -1.36 4.90 -8.77
C GLY A 34 -2.60 5.53 -9.41
N LYS A 35 -3.64 4.72 -9.70
CA LYS A 35 -4.87 5.18 -10.39
C LYS A 35 -5.87 5.88 -9.48
N VAL A 36 -5.65 5.84 -8.16
CA VAL A 36 -6.57 6.37 -7.16
C VAL A 36 -5.82 7.20 -6.13
N ARG A 37 -6.48 8.25 -5.63
CA ARG A 37 -6.05 8.95 -4.43
C ARG A 37 -6.55 8.17 -3.22
N VAL A 38 -5.67 7.94 -2.25
CA VAL A 38 -5.96 7.14 -1.06
C VAL A 38 -6.12 8.08 0.13
N GLY A 39 -7.26 8.01 0.81
CA GLY A 39 -7.47 8.74 2.06
C GLY A 39 -6.60 8.19 3.20
N LEU A 40 -6.36 9.01 4.23
CA LEU A 40 -5.45 8.66 5.32
C LEU A 40 -5.85 7.36 6.05
N GLU A 41 -7.16 7.14 6.24
CA GLU A 41 -7.69 5.93 6.89
C GLU A 41 -7.35 4.65 6.11
N VAL A 42 -7.55 4.68 4.79
CA VAL A 42 -7.19 3.55 3.91
C VAL A 42 -5.68 3.37 3.88
N ALA A 43 -4.92 4.46 3.80
CA ALA A 43 -3.47 4.41 3.82
C ALA A 43 -2.96 3.76 5.12
N LYS A 44 -3.57 4.08 6.28
CA LYS A 44 -3.28 3.45 7.57
C LYS A 44 -3.59 1.95 7.56
N LYS A 45 -4.75 1.54 7.03
CA LYS A 45 -5.09 0.12 6.87
C LYS A 45 -4.08 -0.64 6.02
N VAL A 46 -3.68 -0.06 4.88
CA VAL A 46 -2.65 -0.65 3.99
C VAL A 46 -1.31 -0.73 4.69
N ALA A 47 -0.87 0.33 5.38
CA ALA A 47 0.38 0.33 6.13
C ALA A 47 0.40 -0.75 7.24
N ASN A 48 -0.70 -0.88 7.98
CA ASN A 48 -0.87 -1.91 9.00
C ASN A 48 -0.77 -3.32 8.39
N ALA A 49 -1.46 -3.57 7.28
CA ALA A 49 -1.40 -4.85 6.57
C ALA A 49 0.01 -5.15 6.00
N LEU A 50 0.77 -4.11 5.66
CA LEU A 50 2.19 -4.19 5.26
C LEU A 50 3.16 -4.26 6.45
N ARG A 51 2.65 -4.31 7.69
CA ARG A 51 3.46 -4.40 8.92
C ARG A 51 4.51 -3.29 9.04
N ILE A 52 4.16 -2.08 8.60
CA ILE A 52 5.02 -0.90 8.73
C ILE A 52 4.21 0.30 9.23
N PRO A 53 4.85 1.27 9.91
CA PRO A 53 4.20 2.53 10.25
C PRO A 53 3.75 3.27 8.99
N LEU A 54 2.59 3.95 9.07
CA LEU A 54 2.11 4.80 7.97
C LEU A 54 3.12 5.90 7.60
N SER A 55 3.81 6.48 8.58
CA SER A 55 4.87 7.48 8.35
C SER A 55 6.00 6.92 7.47
N LYS A 56 6.39 5.65 7.66
CA LYS A 56 7.39 5.00 6.82
C LYS A 56 6.90 4.79 5.40
N LEU A 57 5.64 4.37 5.24
CA LEU A 57 5.03 4.21 3.92
C LEU A 57 5.01 5.54 3.15
N ILE A 58 4.67 6.64 3.82
CA ILE A 58 4.66 8.00 3.26
C ILE A 58 6.08 8.45 2.90
N ALA A 59 7.04 8.33 3.82
CA ALA A 59 8.43 8.72 3.57
C ALA A 59 9.05 7.99 2.37
N GLU A 60 8.80 6.69 2.22
CA GLU A 60 9.24 5.92 1.05
C GLU A 60 8.55 6.39 -0.25
N ALA A 61 7.30 6.88 -0.17
CA ALA A 61 6.57 7.40 -1.33
C ALA A 61 7.13 8.76 -1.78
N GLU A 62 7.43 9.64 -0.83
CA GLU A 62 8.08 10.94 -1.10
C GLU A 62 9.48 10.76 -1.70
N ALA A 63 10.26 9.79 -1.20
CA ALA A 63 11.60 9.51 -1.71
C ALA A 63 11.60 9.05 -3.18
N LEU A 64 10.59 8.28 -3.60
CA LEU A 64 10.43 7.83 -4.99
C LEU A 64 9.80 8.90 -5.91
N GLY A 65 9.13 9.90 -5.33
CA GLY A 65 8.51 11.02 -6.04
C GLY A 65 9.48 12.13 -6.42
N LYS A 66 10.75 12.07 -5.99
CA LYS A 66 11.82 12.97 -6.46
C LYS A 66 12.33 12.51 -7.83
N LYS A 67 11.58 12.82 -8.88
CA LYS A 67 12.08 12.84 -10.26
C LYS A 67 11.45 13.99 -11.02
#